data_AF-A0A1F7AAY6-F1
#
_entry.id   AF-A0A1F7AAY6-F1
#
_cell.length_a   1.000
_cell.length_b   1.000
_cell.length_c   1.000
_cell.angle_alpha   90.00
_cell.angle_beta   90.00
_cell.angle_gamma   90.00
#
_symmetry.space_group_name_H-M   'P 1'
#
loop_
_entity.id
_entity.type
_entity.pdbx_description
1 polymer ?
#
loop_
_entity_poly.entity_id
_entity_poly.type
_entity_poly.pdbx_seq_one_letter_code
_entity_poly.pdbx_strand_id
1 'polypeptide(L)' 'MGVVVWKGEKESNERLIARFNKKVQSSRRLLELRARRYHTRKPNKKRIRTAAIMRDFYRAKREKSKFY' A
#
# COMPACT_ATOMS: atom_id res chain seq x y z
N MET A 1 -7.01 -16.47 9.53
CA MET A 1 -5.55 -16.67 9.61
C MET A 1 -4.83 -15.34 9.77
N GLY A 2 -3.94 -15.15 10.74
CA GLY A 2 -3.14 -13.92 10.91
C GLY A 2 -1.85 -13.92 10.08
N VAL A 3 -1.11 -12.79 10.04
CA VAL A 3 0.25 -12.74 9.48
C VAL A 3 1.21 -13.19 10.57
N VAL A 4 1.93 -14.28 10.35
CA VAL A 4 2.90 -14.84 11.31
C VAL A 4 4.27 -14.93 10.65
N VAL A 5 5.32 -14.61 11.41
CA VAL A 5 6.72 -14.72 10.99
C VAL A 5 7.54 -15.32 12.13
N TRP A 6 8.24 -16.41 11.84
CA TRP A 6 9.18 -17.05 12.76
C TRP A 6 10.57 -16.42 12.63
N LYS A 7 11.30 -16.34 13.74
CA LYS A 7 12.67 -15.82 13.77
C LYS A 7 13.65 -16.88 13.27
N GLY A 8 14.58 -16.50 12.39
CA GLY A 8 15.68 -17.37 11.99
C GLY A 8 16.85 -17.30 12.97
N GLU A 9 17.62 -18.39 13.09
CA GLU A 9 18.72 -18.50 14.06
C GLU A 9 19.78 -17.40 13.95
N LYS A 10 20.13 -17.00 12.71
CA LYS A 10 21.15 -15.97 12.43
C LYS A 10 20.57 -14.60 12.11
N GLU A 11 19.31 -14.35 12.47
CA GLU A 11 18.63 -13.11 12.15
C GLU A 11 18.63 -12.12 13.32
N SER A 12 18.99 -10.87 13.04
CA SER A 12 18.82 -9.77 14.00
C SER A 12 17.33 -9.43 14.20
N ASN A 13 16.98 -8.93 15.39
CA ASN A 13 15.60 -8.56 15.69
C ASN A 13 15.05 -7.49 14.73
N GLU A 14 15.88 -6.54 14.31
CA GLU A 14 15.49 -5.50 13.36
C GLU A 14 15.10 -6.08 11.99
N ARG A 15 15.86 -7.05 11.49
CA ARG A 15 15.59 -7.72 10.21
C ARG A 15 14.30 -8.53 10.27
N LEU A 16 14.02 -9.15 11.43
CA LEU A 16 12.76 -9.84 11.68
C LEU A 16 11.57 -8.87 11.64
N ILE A 17 11.66 -7.73 12.33
CA ILE A 17 10.63 -6.69 12.34
C ILE A 17 10.38 -6.16 10.93
N ALA A 18 11.45 -5.87 10.18
CA ALA A 18 11.33 -5.41 8.79
C ALA A 18 10.61 -6.43 7.91
N ARG A 19 10.91 -7.72 8.06
CA ARG A 19 10.22 -8.80 7.33
C ARG A 19 8.76 -8.92 7.73
N PHE A 20 8.46 -8.84 9.01
CA PHE A 20 7.08 -8.83 9.50
C PHE A 20 6.30 -7.67 8.90
N ASN A 21 6.84 -6.45 8.97
CA ASN A 21 6.22 -5.26 8.38
C ASN A 21 5.95 -5.43 6.88
N LYS A 22 6.91 -5.97 6.14
CA LYS A 22 6.73 -6.27 4.71
C LYS A 22 5.60 -7.30 4.47
N LYS A 23 5.54 -8.36 5.28
CA LYS A 23 4.45 -9.35 5.18
C LYS A 23 3.09 -8.74 5.52
N VAL A 24 2.99 -7.92 6.56
CA VAL A 24 1.76 -7.20 6.92
C VAL A 24 1.30 -6.28 5.78
N GLN A 25 2.21 -5.48 5.22
CA GLN A 25 1.89 -4.58 4.10
C GLN A 25 1.45 -5.35 2.85
N SER A 26 2.18 -6.41 2.48
CA SER A 26 1.84 -7.26 1.32
C SER A 26 0.49 -7.96 1.46
N SER A 27 0.09 -8.29 2.69
CA SER A 27 -1.21 -8.93 2.96
C SER A 27 -2.42 -8.03 2.69
N ARG A 28 -2.22 -6.70 2.56
CA ARG A 28 -3.26 -5.67 2.34
C ARG A 28 -4.40 -5.61 3.36
N ARG A 29 -4.37 -6.43 4.41
CA ARG A 29 -5.42 -6.51 5.43
C ARG A 29 -5.71 -5.19 6.11
N LEU A 30 -4.68 -4.39 6.39
CA LEU A 30 -4.85 -3.06 6.97
C LEU A 30 -5.60 -2.11 6.03
N LEU A 31 -5.36 -2.21 4.71
CA LEU A 31 -6.07 -1.41 3.71
C LEU A 31 -7.54 -1.85 3.61
N GLU A 32 -7.79 -3.16 3.62
CA GLU A 32 -9.14 -3.71 3.61
C GLU A 32 -9.94 -3.30 4.85
N LEU A 33 -9.34 -3.42 6.04
CA LEU A 33 -9.96 -2.99 7.30
C LEU A 33 -10.30 -1.49 7.27
N ARG A 34 -9.37 -0.65 6.80
CA ARG A 34 -9.60 0.79 6.66
C ARG A 34 -10.72 1.10 5.66
N ALA A 35 -10.79 0.38 4.54
CA ALA A 35 -11.84 0.56 3.54
C ALA A 35 -13.21 0.10 4.05
N ARG A 36 -13.27 -0.92 4.91
CA ARG A 36 -14.49 -1.44 5.51
C ARG A 36 -14.97 -0.63 6.73
N ARG A 37 -14.11 0.21 7.32
CA ARG A 37 -14.43 1.01 8.52
C ARG A 37 -15.68 1.88 8.34
N TYR A 38 -15.90 2.42 7.14
CA TYR A 38 -17.05 3.26 6.83
C TYR A 38 -17.75 2.76 5.56
N HIS A 39 -19.08 2.84 5.54
CA HIS A 39 -19.84 2.56 4.32
C HIS A 39 -19.47 3.57 3.24
N THR A 40 -19.08 3.09 2.06
CA THR A 40 -18.78 3.93 0.90
C THR A 40 -19.54 3.42 -0.32
N ARG A 41 -20.21 4.33 -1.03
CA ARG A 41 -20.86 4.01 -2.31
C ARG A 41 -19.81 3.71 -3.38
N LYS A 42 -20.14 2.81 -4.31
CA LYS A 42 -19.29 2.53 -5.48
C LYS A 42 -18.99 3.83 -6.23
N PRO A 43 -17.74 4.04 -6.68
CA PRO A 43 -17.38 5.26 -7.38
C PRO A 43 -18.13 5.36 -8.72
N ASN A 44 -18.65 6.54 -9.04
CA ASN A 44 -19.25 6.81 -10.34
C ASN A 44 -18.16 7.01 -11.42
N LYS A 45 -18.56 6.98 -12.70
CA LYS A 45 -17.64 7.16 -13.85
C LYS A 45 -16.80 8.45 -13.73
N LYS A 46 -17.39 9.55 -13.24
CA LYS A 46 -16.70 10.83 -13.03
C LYS A 46 -15.56 10.68 -12.02
N ARG A 47 -15.79 10.07 -10.86
CA ARG A 47 -14.78 9.86 -9.82
C ARG A 47 -13.67 8.91 -10.25
N ILE A 48 -13.99 7.90 -11.07
CA ILE A 48 -12.97 7.02 -11.66
C ILE A 48 -12.08 7.81 -12.62
N ARG A 49 -12.67 8.67 -13.46
CA ARG A 49 -11.95 9.52 -14.41
C ARG A 49 -11.05 10.53 -13.71
N THR A 50 -11.55 11.24 -12.70
CA THR A 50 -10.72 12.21 -11.95
C THR A 50 -9.54 11.52 -11.27
N ALA A 51 -9.74 10.33 -10.69
CA ALA A 51 -8.64 9.56 -10.12
C ALA A 51 -7.61 9.10 -11.17
N ALA A 52 -8.02 8.82 -12.40
CA ALA A 52 -7.11 8.50 -13.49
C ALA A 52 -6.27 9.71 -13.93
N ILE A 53 -6.92 10.86 -14.13
CA ILE A 53 -6.25 12.12 -14.49
C ILE A 53 -5.18 12.49 -13.46
N MET A 54 -5.51 12.40 -12.16
CA MET A 54 -4.54 12.69 -11.11
C MET A 54 -3.36 11.72 -11.10
N ARG A 55 -3.59 10.42 -11.40
CA ARG A 55 -2.50 9.44 -11.52
C ARG A 55 -1.54 9.81 -12.64
N ASP A 56 -2.06 10.23 -13.78
CA ASP A 56 -1.23 10.61 -14.92
C ASP A 56 -0.47 11.92 -14.65
N PHE A 57 -1.11 12.89 -13.99
CA PHE A 57 -0.45 14.10 -13.51
C PHE A 57 0.75 13.78 -12.60
N TYR A 58 0.57 12.92 -11.59
CA TYR A 58 1.67 12.56 -10.68
C TYR A 58 2.77 11.74 -11.36
N ARG A 59 2.43 10.91 -12.36
CA ARG A 59 3.42 10.20 -13.19
C ARG A 59 4.26 11.19 -13.99
N ALA A 60 3.62 12.14 -14.68
CA ALA A 60 4.31 13.17 -15.44
C ALA A 60 5.20 14.04 -14.54
N LYS A 61 4.72 14.43 -13.35
CA LYS A 61 5.53 15.16 -12.37
C LYS A 61 6.76 14.37 -11.94
N ARG A 62 6.59 13.07 -11.66
CA ARG A 62 7.70 12.18 -11.26
C ARG A 62 8.74 12.03 -12.37
N GLU A 63 8.33 11.90 -13.63
CA GLU A 63 9.27 11.83 -14.76
C GLU A 63 10.08 13.14 -14.88
N LYS A 64 9.42 14.31 -14.78
CA LYS A 64 10.13 15.59 -14.81
C LYS A 64 11.13 15.76 -13.67
N SER A 65 10.79 15.28 -12.47
CA SER A 65 11.67 15.36 -11.30
C SER A 65 12.79 14.32 -11.26
N LYS A 66 12.93 13.44 -12.26
CA LYS A 66 14.08 12.52 -12.33
C LYS A 66 15.33 13.18 -12.90
N PHE A 67 15.17 14.27 -13.65
CA PHE A 67 16.23 14.94 -14.40
C PHE A 67 16.73 16.23 -13.72
N TYR A 68 16.23 16.51 -12.52
CA TYR A 68 16.59 17.64 -11.65
C TYR A 68 16.89 17.08 -10.27
#